data_AF-A0A839JY26-F1
#
_entry.id   AF-A0A839JY26-F1
#
_cell.length_a   1.000
_cell.length_b   1.000
_cell.length_c   1.000
_cell.angle_alpha   90.00
_cell.angle_beta   90.00
_cell.angle_gamma   90.00
#
_symmetry.space_group_name_H-M   'P 1'
#
loop_
_entity.id
_entity.type
_entity.pdbx_description
1 polymer ?
#
loop_
_entity_poly.entity_id
_entity_poly.type
_entity_poly.pdbx_seq_one_letter_code
_entity_poly.pdbx_strand_id
1 'polypeptide(L)'
;MKVKIVEIVQQVSYLDLLSVQEVLKKDVIRDYAYILHDKDIKEDGTLKAPHYHIAVRLKEAYDIKYIANWFGIGMQYVSKVKGRWNDLMLYLTHINAPNKHQYPLECVISNFDYSALIKHIDTESRKEEIVSKIVAGEIREFNFYKEISGTEYVKFKSVIDKAFLYRTAMLKGASREMECIYISGDAGTGKTTYAKSLAINRGYSIFVSSGSNDVLDGYGGEDCIILDDLRPSCMGLSDLLKMLDNNTASTVKSRYKNKVLECKLIVITTTLEIDDFFKKVFSEQSETNVQLKRRCSIKIHAFMDFLHVYLYQPETRDYGDAIIIKNPLKDKYIIKDLSPEEYRKSVMESLAFTEEEIIQDI
;
A
#
# COMPACT_ATOMS: atom_id res chain seq x y z
N MET A 1 -10.91 -39.75 -24.91
CA MET A 1 -10.33 -39.01 -23.76
C MET A 1 -11.45 -38.66 -22.79
N LYS A 2 -11.35 -39.01 -21.50
CA LYS A 2 -12.37 -38.69 -20.50
C LYS A 2 -12.19 -37.29 -19.90
N VAL A 3 -13.27 -36.54 -19.77
CA VAL A 3 -13.28 -35.14 -19.33
C VAL A 3 -14.51 -34.84 -18.46
N LYS A 4 -14.36 -33.97 -17.45
CA LYS A 4 -15.47 -33.46 -16.62
C LYS A 4 -15.97 -32.08 -17.04
N ILE A 5 -15.13 -31.30 -17.72
CA ILE A 5 -15.46 -29.94 -18.16
C ILE A 5 -15.12 -29.81 -19.64
N VAL A 6 -16.10 -29.39 -20.41
CA VAL A 6 -15.97 -29.18 -21.86
C VAL A 6 -16.57 -27.86 -22.26
N GLU A 7 -16.04 -27.33 -23.35
CA GLU A 7 -16.61 -26.24 -24.11
C GLU A 7 -16.98 -26.77 -25.48
N ILE A 8 -18.20 -26.48 -25.91
CA ILE A 8 -18.70 -26.81 -27.23
C ILE A 8 -18.86 -25.51 -27.99
N VAL A 9 -18.28 -25.44 -29.18
CA VAL A 9 -18.36 -24.25 -30.03
C VAL A 9 -18.86 -24.64 -31.41
N GLN A 10 -20.00 -24.09 -31.82
CA GLN A 10 -20.58 -24.38 -33.14
C GLN A 10 -21.36 -23.18 -33.67
N GLN A 11 -21.30 -22.97 -34.98
CA GLN A 11 -22.07 -21.94 -35.67
C GLN A 11 -23.57 -22.24 -35.61
N VAL A 12 -24.38 -21.19 -35.55
CA VAL A 12 -25.85 -21.29 -35.45
C VAL A 12 -26.43 -22.14 -36.60
N SER A 13 -25.86 -22.08 -37.80
CA SER A 13 -26.32 -22.85 -38.96
C SER A 13 -26.16 -24.38 -38.85
N TYR A 14 -25.35 -24.86 -37.90
CA TYR A 14 -25.03 -26.29 -37.73
C TYR A 14 -25.42 -26.82 -36.35
N LEU A 15 -26.20 -26.04 -35.59
CA LEU A 15 -26.60 -26.40 -34.24
C LEU A 15 -28.06 -26.01 -33.99
N ASP A 16 -28.92 -27.02 -33.82
CA ASP A 16 -30.30 -26.79 -33.40
C ASP A 16 -30.37 -26.53 -31.89
N LEU A 17 -30.80 -25.33 -31.51
CA LEU A 17 -30.83 -24.89 -30.12
C LEU A 17 -31.84 -25.70 -29.28
N LEU A 18 -32.95 -26.15 -29.86
CA LEU A 18 -33.93 -26.97 -29.15
C LEU A 18 -33.33 -28.33 -28.77
N SER A 19 -32.66 -28.98 -29.72
CA SER A 19 -31.91 -30.22 -29.46
C SER A 19 -30.83 -30.03 -28.39
N VAL A 20 -30.10 -28.92 -28.42
CA VAL A 20 -29.13 -28.56 -27.38
C VAL A 20 -29.80 -28.48 -26.01
N GLN A 21 -30.91 -27.73 -25.90
CA GLN A 21 -31.63 -27.55 -24.64
C GLN A 21 -32.15 -28.87 -24.07
N GLU A 22 -32.62 -29.80 -24.90
CA GLU A 22 -33.01 -31.14 -24.45
C GLU A 22 -31.81 -31.97 -23.95
N VAL A 23 -30.67 -31.89 -24.63
CA VAL A 23 -29.45 -32.57 -24.20
C VAL A 23 -28.96 -32.04 -22.85
N LEU A 24 -29.05 -30.72 -22.63
CA LEU A 24 -28.63 -30.05 -21.40
C LEU A 24 -29.46 -30.46 -20.16
N LYS A 25 -30.63 -31.09 -20.35
CA LYS A 25 -31.47 -31.63 -19.25
C LYS A 25 -31.01 -33.00 -18.75
N LYS A 26 -30.04 -33.66 -19.40
CA LYS A 26 -29.56 -34.99 -18.98
C LYS A 26 -28.99 -34.94 -17.56
N ASP A 27 -29.34 -35.93 -16.73
CA ASP A 27 -28.89 -36.00 -15.33
C ASP A 27 -27.36 -36.04 -15.17
N VAL A 28 -26.61 -36.51 -16.17
CA VAL A 28 -25.14 -36.54 -16.14
C VAL A 28 -24.51 -35.14 -16.17
N ILE A 29 -25.27 -34.12 -16.59
CA ILE A 29 -24.86 -32.71 -16.63
C ILE A 29 -25.17 -32.10 -15.27
N ARG A 30 -24.13 -31.56 -14.63
CA ARG A 30 -24.23 -30.88 -13.34
C ARG A 30 -24.51 -29.40 -13.55
N ASP A 31 -23.65 -28.73 -14.30
CA ASP A 31 -23.72 -27.30 -14.56
C ASP A 31 -23.61 -27.07 -16.08
N TYR A 32 -24.39 -26.14 -16.63
CA TYR A 32 -24.20 -25.64 -17.98
C TYR A 32 -24.43 -24.14 -18.06
N ALA A 33 -23.76 -23.51 -19.01
CA ALA A 33 -24.01 -22.14 -19.42
C ALA A 33 -23.75 -22.02 -20.93
N TYR A 34 -24.57 -21.27 -21.64
CA TYR A 34 -24.34 -20.99 -23.05
C TYR A 34 -24.76 -19.57 -23.45
N ILE A 35 -24.13 -19.08 -24.51
CA ILE A 35 -24.34 -17.73 -25.03
C ILE A 35 -24.11 -17.73 -26.55
N LEU A 36 -24.86 -16.86 -27.24
CA LEU A 36 -24.64 -16.56 -28.66
C LEU A 36 -23.57 -15.47 -28.80
N HIS A 37 -22.50 -15.79 -29.52
CA HIS A 37 -21.51 -14.80 -29.97
C HIS A 37 -21.81 -14.41 -31.41
N ASP A 38 -22.36 -13.21 -31.60
CA ASP A 38 -22.75 -12.63 -32.90
C ASP A 38 -22.01 -11.31 -33.23
N LYS A 39 -21.14 -10.84 -32.33
CA LYS A 39 -20.41 -9.57 -32.43
C LYS A 39 -18.89 -9.72 -32.43
N ASP A 40 -18.40 -10.95 -32.51
CA ASP A 40 -16.97 -11.23 -32.49
C ASP A 40 -16.31 -10.84 -33.82
N ILE A 41 -15.16 -10.19 -33.73
CA ILE A 41 -14.39 -9.72 -34.89
C ILE A 41 -13.18 -10.64 -35.12
N LYS A 42 -12.86 -10.90 -36.39
CA LYS A 42 -11.64 -11.61 -36.83
C LYS A 42 -10.44 -10.68 -36.84
N GLU A 43 -9.25 -11.25 -37.02
CA GLU A 43 -8.00 -10.46 -37.15
C GLU A 43 -8.02 -9.50 -38.35
N ASP A 44 -8.74 -9.85 -39.42
CA ASP A 44 -8.92 -9.02 -40.61
C ASP A 44 -9.97 -7.90 -40.46
N GLY A 45 -10.56 -7.75 -39.26
CA GLY A 45 -11.61 -6.77 -38.98
C GLY A 45 -13.02 -7.18 -39.42
N THR A 46 -13.19 -8.35 -40.04
CA THR A 46 -14.51 -8.84 -40.44
C THR A 46 -15.25 -9.55 -39.30
N LEU A 47 -16.58 -9.56 -39.36
CA LEU A 47 -17.40 -10.25 -38.37
C LEU A 47 -17.24 -11.77 -38.49
N LYS A 48 -17.10 -12.46 -37.36
CA LYS A 48 -17.18 -13.92 -37.28
C LYS A 48 -18.61 -14.37 -37.51
N ALA A 49 -18.77 -15.56 -38.09
CA ALA A 49 -20.09 -16.18 -38.20
C ALA A 49 -20.69 -16.37 -36.79
N PRO A 50 -21.99 -16.08 -36.58
CA PRO A 50 -22.63 -16.30 -35.29
C PRO A 50 -22.48 -17.74 -34.81
N HIS A 51 -22.05 -17.91 -33.57
CA HIS A 51 -21.78 -19.22 -32.98
C HIS A 51 -22.12 -19.25 -31.50
N TYR A 52 -22.50 -20.43 -31.01
CA TYR A 52 -22.73 -20.66 -29.59
C TYR A 52 -21.45 -21.13 -28.92
N HIS A 53 -21.15 -20.54 -27.77
CA HIS A 53 -20.29 -21.15 -26.76
C HIS A 53 -21.18 -21.85 -25.74
N ILE A 54 -20.97 -23.15 -25.52
CA ILE A 54 -21.73 -23.97 -24.57
C ILE A 54 -20.75 -24.64 -23.62
N ALA A 55 -20.70 -24.15 -22.39
CA ALA A 55 -19.92 -24.69 -21.31
C ALA A 55 -20.71 -25.79 -20.60
N VAL A 56 -20.13 -26.98 -20.43
CA VAL A 56 -20.76 -28.10 -19.73
C VAL A 56 -19.82 -28.67 -18.68
N ARG A 57 -20.34 -28.79 -17.47
CA ARG A 57 -19.70 -29.47 -16.34
C ARG A 57 -20.48 -30.72 -15.96
N LEU A 58 -19.82 -31.86 -16.02
CA LEU A 58 -20.43 -33.17 -15.80
C LEU A 58 -20.25 -33.62 -14.35
N LYS A 59 -21.20 -34.43 -13.86
CA LYS A 59 -21.07 -35.09 -12.54
C LYS A 59 -19.84 -36.01 -12.53
N GLU A 60 -19.72 -36.83 -13.57
CA GLU A 60 -18.59 -37.74 -13.78
C GLU A 60 -17.86 -37.50 -15.10
N ALA A 61 -16.66 -38.07 -15.25
CA ALA A 61 -15.86 -37.89 -16.46
C ALA A 61 -16.38 -38.78 -17.60
N TYR A 62 -16.71 -38.17 -18.75
CA TYR A 62 -17.18 -38.87 -19.95
C TYR A 62 -16.20 -38.71 -21.12
N ASP A 63 -16.22 -39.68 -22.04
CA ASP A 63 -15.45 -39.56 -23.26
C ASP A 63 -16.06 -38.48 -24.18
N ILE A 64 -15.21 -37.62 -24.74
CA ILE A 64 -15.62 -36.59 -25.72
C ILE A 64 -16.48 -37.17 -26.84
N LYS A 65 -16.22 -38.41 -27.29
CA LYS A 65 -17.03 -39.07 -28.31
C LYS A 65 -18.51 -39.15 -27.92
N TYR A 66 -18.81 -39.50 -26.67
CA TYR A 66 -20.19 -39.61 -26.19
C TYR A 66 -20.83 -38.24 -26.04
N ILE A 67 -20.06 -37.27 -25.55
CA ILE A 67 -20.53 -35.88 -25.42
C ILE A 67 -20.90 -35.34 -26.79
N ALA A 68 -20.02 -35.45 -27.79
CA ALA A 68 -20.27 -35.01 -29.16
C ALA A 68 -21.52 -35.69 -29.76
N ASN A 69 -21.68 -37.00 -29.54
CA ASN A 69 -22.88 -37.73 -29.94
C ASN A 69 -24.16 -37.22 -29.27
N TRP A 70 -24.12 -36.80 -28.00
CA TRP A 70 -25.31 -36.25 -27.35
C TRP A 70 -25.81 -34.99 -28.06
N PHE A 71 -24.90 -34.10 -28.46
CA PHE A 71 -25.23 -32.86 -29.16
C PHE A 71 -25.38 -33.00 -30.67
N GLY A 72 -25.19 -34.21 -31.24
CA GLY A 72 -25.30 -34.46 -32.68
C GLY A 72 -24.22 -33.75 -33.52
N ILE A 73 -23.05 -33.48 -32.94
CA ILE A 73 -21.95 -32.74 -33.58
C ILE A 73 -20.68 -33.57 -33.68
N GLY A 74 -19.76 -33.15 -34.53
CA GLY A 74 -18.42 -33.76 -34.61
C GLY A 74 -17.56 -33.48 -33.37
N MET A 75 -16.69 -34.43 -33.02
CA MET A 75 -15.81 -34.32 -31.84
C MET A 75 -14.87 -33.10 -31.88
N GLN A 76 -14.52 -32.61 -33.06
CA GLN A 76 -13.68 -31.42 -33.24
C GLN A 76 -14.28 -30.13 -32.67
N TYR A 77 -15.60 -30.12 -32.46
CA TYR A 77 -16.33 -28.98 -31.88
C TYR A 77 -16.47 -29.07 -30.36
N VAL A 78 -16.00 -30.17 -29.75
CA VAL A 78 -16.04 -30.42 -28.31
C VAL A 78 -14.63 -30.39 -27.75
N SER A 79 -14.29 -29.32 -27.06
CA SER A 79 -12.96 -29.08 -26.51
C SER A 79 -12.90 -29.35 -25.01
N LYS A 80 -11.82 -30.01 -24.56
CA LYS A 80 -11.49 -30.08 -23.13
C LYS A 80 -11.05 -28.70 -22.65
N VAL A 81 -11.67 -28.21 -21.59
CA VAL A 81 -11.26 -26.95 -20.96
C VAL A 81 -9.93 -27.16 -20.24
N LYS A 82 -8.93 -26.35 -20.57
CA LYS A 82 -7.59 -26.40 -19.96
C LYS A 82 -7.52 -25.65 -18.62
N GLY A 83 -8.39 -24.65 -18.43
CA GLY A 83 -8.47 -23.82 -17.22
C GLY A 83 -9.51 -24.29 -16.21
N ARG A 84 -9.86 -23.41 -15.28
CA ARG A 84 -10.93 -23.64 -14.28
C ARG A 84 -12.28 -23.29 -14.89
N TRP A 85 -13.36 -23.80 -14.29
CA TRP A 85 -14.72 -23.44 -14.67
C TRP A 85 -14.95 -21.92 -14.66
N ASN A 86 -14.44 -21.23 -13.63
CA ASN A 86 -14.61 -19.79 -13.49
C ASN A 86 -13.97 -19.01 -14.65
N ASP A 87 -12.81 -19.47 -15.15
CA ASP A 87 -12.14 -18.84 -16.29
C ASP A 87 -13.00 -18.97 -17.56
N LEU A 88 -13.67 -20.10 -17.74
CA LEU A 88 -14.62 -20.32 -18.84
C LEU A 88 -15.87 -19.43 -18.69
N MET A 89 -16.39 -19.28 -17.47
CA MET A 89 -17.54 -18.39 -17.21
C MET A 89 -17.20 -16.96 -17.58
N LEU A 90 -16.08 -16.40 -17.09
CA LEU A 90 -15.65 -15.06 -17.48
C LEU A 90 -15.49 -14.91 -19.00
N TYR A 91 -15.05 -15.97 -19.67
CA TYR A 91 -14.83 -15.97 -21.11
C TYR A 91 -16.13 -15.95 -21.93
N LEU A 92 -17.22 -16.55 -21.46
CA LEU A 92 -18.53 -16.50 -22.15
C LEU A 92 -18.98 -15.06 -22.41
N THR A 93 -18.67 -14.13 -21.50
CA THR A 93 -18.99 -12.70 -21.68
C THR A 93 -17.76 -11.85 -22.01
N HIS A 94 -16.62 -12.50 -22.27
CA HIS A 94 -15.31 -11.90 -22.54
C HIS A 94 -14.74 -10.97 -21.44
N ILE A 95 -15.19 -11.10 -20.19
CA ILE A 95 -14.69 -10.30 -19.05
C ILE A 95 -13.17 -10.45 -18.89
N ASN A 96 -12.64 -11.65 -19.11
CA ASN A 96 -11.21 -11.95 -19.06
C ASN A 96 -10.49 -11.74 -20.41
N ALA A 97 -11.16 -11.19 -21.43
CA ALA A 97 -10.62 -10.88 -22.74
C ALA A 97 -11.00 -9.44 -23.16
N PRO A 98 -10.40 -8.40 -22.53
CA PRO A 98 -10.81 -7.00 -22.70
C PRO A 98 -10.75 -6.49 -24.14
N ASN A 99 -9.89 -7.08 -24.97
CA ASN A 99 -9.73 -6.72 -26.39
C ASN A 99 -10.85 -7.26 -27.29
N LYS A 100 -11.77 -8.06 -26.75
CA LYS A 100 -12.92 -8.60 -27.48
C LYS A 100 -14.20 -7.86 -27.11
N HIS A 101 -15.23 -8.02 -27.94
CA HIS A 101 -16.56 -7.52 -27.65
C HIS A 101 -17.06 -8.09 -26.30
N GLN A 102 -17.47 -7.20 -25.39
CA GLN A 102 -17.99 -7.56 -24.08
C GLN A 102 -19.50 -7.83 -24.19
N TYR A 103 -19.92 -9.05 -23.87
CA TYR A 103 -21.34 -9.40 -23.90
C TYR A 103 -22.00 -9.12 -22.54
N PRO A 104 -23.25 -8.65 -22.52
CA PRO A 104 -24.02 -8.51 -21.28
C PRO A 104 -24.24 -9.86 -20.57
N LEU A 105 -24.32 -9.85 -19.24
CA LEU A 105 -24.48 -11.09 -18.44
C LEU A 105 -25.82 -11.78 -18.71
N GLU A 106 -26.86 -11.01 -19.01
CA GLU A 106 -28.21 -11.47 -19.33
C GLU A 106 -28.29 -12.27 -20.64
N CYS A 107 -27.26 -12.18 -21.51
CA CYS A 107 -27.17 -13.00 -22.72
C CYS A 107 -26.78 -14.46 -22.42
N VAL A 108 -26.34 -14.76 -21.19
CA VAL A 108 -25.96 -16.11 -20.78
C VAL A 108 -27.16 -16.86 -20.22
N ILE A 109 -27.42 -18.06 -20.76
CA ILE A 109 -28.44 -18.98 -20.25
C ILE A 109 -27.74 -20.12 -19.52
N SER A 110 -28.11 -20.35 -18.26
CA SER A 110 -27.50 -21.35 -17.38
C SER A 110 -28.52 -22.04 -16.47
N ASN A 111 -28.14 -23.20 -15.91
CA ASN A 111 -28.92 -23.88 -14.86
C ASN A 111 -28.53 -23.48 -13.42
N PHE A 112 -27.72 -22.45 -13.27
CA PHE A 112 -27.31 -21.84 -12.00
C PHE A 112 -27.34 -20.32 -12.12
N ASP A 113 -27.23 -19.60 -11.00
CA ASP A 113 -27.16 -18.13 -11.00
C ASP A 113 -25.80 -17.65 -11.52
N TYR A 114 -25.74 -17.35 -12.81
CA TYR A 114 -24.54 -16.90 -13.49
C TYR A 114 -24.08 -15.53 -12.97
N SER A 115 -25.01 -14.59 -12.79
CA SER A 115 -24.69 -13.24 -12.29
C SER A 115 -24.10 -13.28 -10.88
N ALA A 116 -24.62 -14.12 -9.99
CA ALA A 116 -24.03 -14.33 -8.67
C ALA A 116 -22.64 -14.95 -8.72
N LEU A 117 -22.41 -15.91 -9.62
CA LEU A 117 -21.09 -16.53 -9.82
C LEU A 117 -20.05 -15.50 -10.29
N ILE A 118 -20.37 -14.68 -11.27
CA ILE A 118 -19.46 -13.63 -11.78
C ILE A 118 -19.13 -12.62 -10.67
N LYS A 119 -20.12 -12.16 -9.90
CA LYS A 119 -19.91 -11.28 -8.74
C LYS A 119 -19.02 -11.92 -7.66
N HIS A 120 -19.17 -13.22 -7.43
CA HIS A 120 -18.31 -13.96 -6.51
C HIS A 120 -16.87 -14.02 -7.02
N ILE A 121 -16.65 -14.33 -8.30
CA ILE A 121 -15.32 -14.37 -8.90
C ILE A 121 -14.62 -13.02 -8.79
N ASP A 122 -15.32 -11.93 -9.13
CA ASP A 122 -14.83 -10.57 -9.01
C ASP A 122 -14.46 -10.21 -7.55
N THR A 123 -15.34 -10.55 -6.60
CA THR A 123 -15.11 -10.36 -5.17
C THR A 123 -13.84 -11.08 -4.69
N GLU A 124 -13.62 -12.33 -5.11
CA GLU A 124 -12.42 -13.09 -4.71
C GLU A 124 -11.16 -12.54 -5.38
N SER A 125 -11.23 -12.18 -6.66
CA SER A 125 -10.10 -11.54 -7.37
C SER A 125 -9.67 -10.24 -6.68
N ARG A 126 -10.64 -9.41 -6.30
CA ARG A 126 -10.38 -8.17 -5.58
C ARG A 126 -9.76 -8.41 -4.19
N LYS A 127 -10.22 -9.44 -3.49
CA LYS A 127 -9.64 -9.85 -2.20
C LYS A 127 -8.19 -10.29 -2.37
N GLU A 128 -7.88 -11.11 -3.37
CA GLU A 128 -6.51 -11.55 -3.67
C GLU A 128 -5.59 -10.38 -4.03
N GLU A 129 -6.08 -9.42 -4.83
CA GLU A 129 -5.34 -8.19 -5.17
C GLU A 129 -4.97 -7.39 -3.93
N ILE A 130 -5.93 -7.13 -3.02
CA ILE A 130 -5.70 -6.40 -1.77
C ILE A 130 -4.63 -7.10 -0.93
N VAL A 131 -4.73 -8.43 -0.78
CA VAL A 131 -3.73 -9.21 -0.03
C VAL A 131 -2.36 -9.08 -0.67
N SER A 132 -2.26 -9.22 -1.99
CA SER A 132 -0.99 -9.11 -2.71
C SER A 132 -0.35 -7.73 -2.52
N LYS A 133 -1.13 -6.65 -2.65
CA LYS A 133 -0.65 -5.27 -2.44
C LYS A 133 -0.19 -5.00 -1.00
N ILE A 134 -0.87 -5.58 0.00
CA ILE A 134 -0.43 -5.51 1.40
C ILE A 134 0.90 -6.25 1.59
N VAL A 135 1.02 -7.46 1.05
CA VAL A 135 2.25 -8.27 1.16
C VAL A 135 3.41 -7.65 0.38
N ALA A 136 3.15 -6.95 -0.73
CA ALA A 136 4.14 -6.18 -1.47
C ALA A 136 4.57 -4.89 -0.76
N GLY A 137 3.68 -4.30 0.06
CA GLY A 137 3.96 -3.07 0.82
C GLY A 137 3.48 -1.80 0.13
N GLU A 138 2.71 -1.96 -0.94
CA GLU A 138 2.01 -0.88 -1.62
C GLU A 138 0.85 -0.37 -0.75
N ILE A 139 0.16 -1.28 -0.07
CA ILE A 139 -0.83 -0.97 0.97
C ILE A 139 -0.21 -1.20 2.36
N ARG A 140 -0.17 -0.15 3.16
CA ARG A 140 0.31 -0.10 4.55
C ARG A 140 -0.78 0.52 5.44
N GLU A 141 -0.61 0.44 6.76
CA GLU A 141 -1.62 0.94 7.71
C GLU A 141 -1.86 2.45 7.58
N PHE A 142 -0.86 3.23 7.13
CA PHE A 142 -1.02 4.67 6.94
C PHE A 142 -1.78 5.07 5.66
N ASN A 143 -1.95 4.18 4.68
CA ASN A 143 -2.49 4.52 3.36
C ASN A 143 -3.65 3.63 2.88
N PHE A 144 -4.03 2.58 3.61
CA PHE A 144 -5.03 1.61 3.13
C PHE A 144 -6.35 2.22 2.68
N TYR A 145 -6.80 3.30 3.32
CA TYR A 145 -8.05 4.00 2.99
C TYR A 145 -8.03 4.65 1.59
N LYS A 146 -6.86 4.77 0.95
CA LYS A 146 -6.73 5.28 -0.43
C LYS A 146 -7.04 4.21 -1.47
N GLU A 147 -6.76 2.95 -1.14
CA GLU A 147 -6.88 1.81 -2.06
C GLU A 147 -8.09 0.91 -1.75
N ILE A 148 -8.59 0.95 -0.51
CA ILE A 148 -9.67 0.10 -0.02
C ILE A 148 -10.82 0.99 0.45
N SER A 149 -11.97 0.87 -0.20
CA SER A 149 -13.18 1.60 0.20
C SER A 149 -13.70 1.10 1.56
N GLY A 150 -14.48 1.93 2.27
CA GLY A 150 -15.04 1.56 3.57
C GLY A 150 -15.90 0.29 3.52
N THR A 151 -16.65 0.07 2.43
CA THR A 151 -17.47 -1.12 2.21
C THR A 151 -16.61 -2.37 2.01
N GLU A 152 -15.54 -2.28 1.20
CA GLU A 152 -14.57 -3.37 1.04
C GLU A 152 -13.85 -3.67 2.35
N TYR A 153 -13.45 -2.64 3.11
CA TYR A 153 -12.76 -2.81 4.38
C TYR A 153 -13.62 -3.60 5.37
N VAL A 154 -14.90 -3.24 5.52
CA VAL A 154 -15.84 -3.98 6.38
C VAL A 154 -16.05 -5.40 5.86
N LYS A 155 -16.25 -5.57 4.55
CA LYS A 155 -16.49 -6.88 3.91
C LYS A 155 -15.30 -7.83 4.03
N PHE A 156 -14.07 -7.31 3.95
CA PHE A 156 -12.83 -8.10 3.90
C PHE A 156 -11.97 -7.99 5.16
N LYS A 157 -12.48 -7.39 6.25
CA LYS A 157 -11.72 -7.06 7.47
C LYS A 157 -10.81 -8.18 7.96
N SER A 158 -11.34 -9.39 8.14
CA SER A 158 -10.57 -10.54 8.65
C SER A 158 -9.39 -10.90 7.75
N VAL A 159 -9.56 -10.76 6.44
CA VAL A 159 -8.52 -11.08 5.45
C VAL A 159 -7.44 -10.00 5.45
N ILE A 160 -7.85 -8.73 5.48
CA ILE A 160 -6.95 -7.58 5.56
C ILE A 160 -6.08 -7.66 6.84
N ASP A 161 -6.69 -7.94 7.99
CA ASP A 161 -5.98 -8.07 9.26
C ASP A 161 -4.94 -9.19 9.24
N LYS A 162 -5.30 -10.34 8.65
CA LYS A 162 -4.38 -11.48 8.48
C LYS A 162 -3.24 -11.13 7.52
N ALA A 163 -3.51 -10.38 6.46
CA ALA A 163 -2.50 -9.93 5.50
C ALA A 163 -1.48 -8.99 6.16
N PHE A 164 -1.93 -8.01 6.95
CA PHE A 164 -1.03 -7.13 7.72
C PHE A 164 -0.21 -7.90 8.77
N LEU A 165 -0.83 -8.86 9.45
CA LEU A 165 -0.11 -9.73 10.39
C LEU A 165 0.97 -10.56 9.68
N TYR A 166 0.66 -11.13 8.52
CA TYR A 166 1.59 -11.89 7.71
C TYR A 166 2.76 -11.02 7.22
N ARG A 167 2.49 -9.83 6.69
CA ARG A 167 3.53 -8.84 6.33
C ARG A 167 4.44 -8.55 7.51
N THR A 168 3.85 -8.25 8.67
CA THR A 168 4.61 -7.94 9.90
C THR A 168 5.54 -9.08 10.27
N ALA A 169 5.10 -10.34 10.12
CA ALA A 169 5.93 -11.51 10.37
C ALA A 169 7.09 -11.63 9.35
N MET A 170 6.84 -11.36 8.06
CA MET A 170 7.90 -11.33 7.05
C MET A 170 8.97 -10.28 7.35
N LEU A 171 8.55 -9.06 7.73
CA LEU A 171 9.46 -7.96 8.03
C LEU A 171 10.35 -8.23 9.26
N LYS A 172 9.87 -8.99 10.25
CA LYS A 172 10.69 -9.38 11.41
C LYS A 172 11.90 -10.26 11.03
N GLY A 173 11.83 -10.98 9.92
CA GLY A 173 12.91 -11.85 9.43
C GLY A 173 13.81 -11.18 8.39
N ALA A 174 13.51 -9.95 7.96
CA ALA A 174 14.24 -9.27 6.91
C ALA A 174 15.39 -8.41 7.46
N SER A 175 16.46 -8.25 6.67
CA SER A 175 17.48 -7.23 6.91
C SER A 175 16.89 -5.85 6.67
N ARG A 176 17.28 -4.89 7.51
CA ARG A 176 16.83 -3.50 7.41
C ARG A 176 17.89 -2.65 6.73
N GLU A 177 17.46 -1.83 5.79
CA GLU A 177 18.24 -0.73 5.25
C GLU A 177 17.56 0.58 5.62
N MET A 178 18.12 1.27 6.61
CA MET A 178 17.63 2.57 7.06
C MET A 178 18.79 3.54 7.24
N GLU A 179 18.58 4.77 6.80
CA GLU A 179 19.44 5.91 7.08
C GLU A 179 18.91 6.66 8.32
N CYS A 180 19.82 7.11 9.19
CA CYS A 180 19.47 8.03 10.27
C CYS A 180 20.22 9.36 10.11
N ILE A 181 19.46 10.46 10.25
CA ILE A 181 19.95 11.83 10.21
C ILE A 181 19.67 12.51 11.54
N TYR A 182 20.68 13.12 12.12
CA TYR A 182 20.57 13.88 13.37
C TYR A 182 20.62 15.38 13.08
N ILE A 183 19.58 16.13 13.45
CA ILE A 183 19.48 17.57 13.23
C ILE A 183 19.41 18.28 14.58
N SER A 184 20.44 19.07 14.89
CA SER A 184 20.52 19.94 16.05
C SER A 184 20.42 21.42 15.67
N GLY A 185 20.28 22.30 16.65
CA GLY A 185 20.24 23.75 16.48
C GLY A 185 19.15 24.40 17.33
N ASP A 186 19.19 25.72 17.43
CA ASP A 186 18.29 26.48 18.30
C ASP A 186 16.81 26.37 17.91
N ALA A 187 15.93 26.76 18.83
CA ALA A 187 14.51 26.88 18.53
C ALA A 187 14.31 27.88 17.36
N GLY A 188 13.41 27.56 16.43
CA GLY A 188 13.11 28.43 15.29
C GLY A 188 14.02 28.28 14.06
N THR A 189 15.10 27.49 14.10
CA THR A 189 16.00 27.31 12.93
C THR A 189 15.44 26.41 11.81
N GLY A 190 14.21 25.90 11.97
CA GLY A 190 13.49 25.16 10.93
C GLY A 190 13.78 23.65 10.83
N LYS A 191 14.40 23.04 11.85
CA LYS A 191 14.80 21.61 11.86
C LYS A 191 13.70 20.64 11.39
N THR A 192 12.53 20.69 12.01
CA THR A 192 11.38 19.83 11.68
C THR A 192 10.87 20.06 10.27
N THR A 193 10.82 21.32 9.85
CA THR A 193 10.39 21.68 8.50
C THR A 193 11.38 21.19 7.46
N TYR A 194 12.68 21.26 7.74
CA TYR A 194 13.72 20.73 6.87
C TYR A 194 13.62 19.21 6.77
N ALA A 195 13.43 18.51 7.89
CA ALA A 195 13.21 17.07 7.93
C ALA A 195 12.01 16.64 7.06
N LYS A 196 10.88 17.34 7.17
CA LYS A 196 9.69 17.11 6.32
C LYS A 196 9.99 17.35 4.84
N SER A 197 10.66 18.47 4.52
CA SER A 197 11.03 18.78 3.13
C SER A 197 11.98 17.75 2.54
N LEU A 198 12.94 17.26 3.33
CA LEU A 198 13.88 16.21 2.91
C LEU A 198 13.16 14.91 2.55
N ALA A 199 12.23 14.48 3.41
CA ALA A 199 11.44 13.29 3.16
C ALA A 199 10.53 13.43 1.92
N ILE A 200 9.84 14.57 1.76
CA ILE A 200 9.02 14.85 0.57
C ILE A 200 9.87 14.82 -0.70
N ASN A 201 11.04 15.46 -0.70
CA ASN A 201 11.94 15.50 -1.85
C ASN A 201 12.47 14.11 -2.24
N ARG A 202 12.51 13.16 -1.29
CA ARG A 202 12.84 11.75 -1.53
C ARG A 202 11.62 10.88 -1.90
N GLY A 203 10.44 11.48 -2.00
CA GLY A 203 9.20 10.75 -2.29
C GLY A 203 8.72 9.87 -1.13
N TYR A 204 9.13 10.17 0.11
CA TYR A 204 8.83 9.36 1.28
C TYR A 204 7.56 9.82 1.98
N SER A 205 6.74 8.86 2.40
CA SER A 205 5.66 9.10 3.37
C SER A 205 6.24 9.46 4.74
N ILE A 206 5.55 10.32 5.50
CA ILE A 206 6.09 10.91 6.73
C ILE A 206 5.20 10.57 7.92
N PHE A 207 5.82 10.02 8.96
CA PHE A 207 5.30 9.97 10.31
C PHE A 207 6.10 10.93 11.19
N VAL A 208 5.42 11.73 12.02
CA VAL A 208 6.05 12.63 12.99
C VAL A 208 5.67 12.17 14.38
N SER A 209 6.66 11.88 15.22
CA SER A 209 6.42 11.46 16.61
C SER A 209 5.81 12.60 17.42
N SER A 210 4.83 12.28 18.26
CA SER A 210 4.40 13.20 19.32
C SER A 210 5.44 13.22 20.45
N GLY A 211 5.62 14.36 21.12
CA GLY A 211 6.57 14.54 22.24
C GLY A 211 6.18 13.82 23.54
N SER A 212 5.53 12.67 23.43
CA SER A 212 5.05 11.84 24.54
C SER A 212 6.00 10.66 24.81
N ASN A 213 5.72 9.90 25.87
CA ASN A 213 6.48 8.71 26.24
C ASN A 213 6.25 7.49 25.30
N ASP A 214 5.46 7.62 24.22
CA ASP A 214 5.35 6.62 23.15
C ASP A 214 5.52 7.28 21.78
N VAL A 215 6.78 7.47 21.38
CA VAL A 215 7.15 8.21 20.16
C VAL A 215 6.71 7.52 18.86
N LEU A 216 6.29 6.26 18.91
CA LEU A 216 5.85 5.50 17.74
C LEU A 216 4.34 5.22 17.77
N ASP A 217 3.58 5.81 18.69
CA ASP A 217 2.13 5.67 18.68
C ASP A 217 1.55 6.24 17.38
N GLY A 218 0.67 5.49 16.72
CA GLY A 218 0.15 5.84 15.40
C GLY A 218 1.07 5.56 14.19
N TYR A 219 2.34 5.17 14.36
CA TYR A 219 3.18 4.73 13.22
C TYR A 219 2.53 3.57 12.47
N GLY A 220 2.29 3.75 11.17
CA GLY A 220 1.53 2.86 10.29
C GLY A 220 2.34 2.31 9.11
N GLY A 221 3.68 2.38 9.18
CA GLY A 221 4.57 1.88 8.14
C GLY A 221 5.04 2.95 7.15
N GLU A 222 5.05 4.22 7.53
CA GLU A 222 5.60 5.30 6.73
C GLU A 222 7.10 5.12 6.47
N ASP A 223 7.57 5.66 5.34
CA ASP A 223 8.95 5.51 4.88
C ASP A 223 9.93 6.38 5.69
N CYS A 224 9.47 7.50 6.22
CA CYS A 224 10.26 8.42 7.04
C CYS A 224 9.62 8.63 8.41
N ILE A 225 10.38 8.39 9.47
CA ILE A 225 10.01 8.74 10.84
C ILE A 225 10.79 9.99 11.26
N ILE A 226 10.08 11.03 11.67
CA ILE A 226 10.66 12.24 12.24
C ILE A 226 10.43 12.18 13.75
N LEU A 227 11.51 11.93 14.49
CA LEU A 227 11.54 12.01 15.94
C LEU A 227 11.72 13.47 16.34
N ASP A 228 10.58 14.17 16.45
CA ASP A 228 10.55 15.63 16.57
C ASP A 228 10.78 16.10 18.01
N ASP A 229 11.62 17.14 18.16
CA ASP A 229 12.05 17.73 19.44
C ASP A 229 12.43 16.67 20.48
N LEU A 230 13.22 15.67 20.06
CA LEU A 230 13.59 14.56 20.91
C LEU A 230 14.40 15.06 22.11
N ARG A 231 13.91 14.74 23.32
CA ARG A 231 14.57 15.08 24.58
C ARG A 231 15.15 13.82 25.23
N PRO A 232 16.25 13.96 25.99
CA PRO A 232 16.83 12.84 26.74
C PRO A 232 15.85 12.06 27.63
N SER A 233 14.80 12.72 28.12
CA SER A 233 13.79 12.13 28.99
C SER A 233 12.71 11.32 28.26
N CYS A 234 12.59 11.43 26.93
CA CYS A 234 11.46 10.85 26.18
C CYS A 234 11.58 9.34 25.94
N MET A 235 12.80 8.79 25.90
CA MET A 235 13.04 7.37 25.62
C MET A 235 14.35 6.91 26.28
N GLY A 236 14.39 5.66 26.76
CA GLY A 236 15.64 5.03 27.16
C GLY A 236 16.57 4.81 25.96
N LEU A 237 17.85 5.18 26.08
CA LEU A 237 18.80 5.13 24.96
C LEU A 237 18.98 3.73 24.35
N SER A 238 18.84 2.67 25.14
CA SER A 238 18.87 1.29 24.61
C SER A 238 17.76 1.05 23.58
N ASP A 239 16.56 1.60 23.80
CA ASP A 239 15.45 1.48 22.87
C ASP A 239 15.65 2.39 21.64
N LEU A 240 16.23 3.58 21.83
CA LEU A 240 16.62 4.46 20.72
C LEU A 240 17.70 3.79 19.85
N LEU A 241 18.76 3.23 20.45
CA LEU A 241 19.83 2.57 19.72
C LEU A 241 19.32 1.35 18.94
N LYS A 242 18.41 0.55 19.50
CA LYS A 242 17.74 -0.55 18.78
C LYS A 242 16.90 -0.03 17.61
N MET A 243 16.18 1.06 17.83
CA MET A 243 15.39 1.71 16.78
C MET A 243 16.25 2.28 15.65
N LEU A 244 17.48 2.71 15.93
CA LEU A 244 18.39 3.25 14.92
C LEU A 244 19.34 2.20 14.33
N ASP A 245 19.24 0.93 14.73
CA ASP A 245 20.13 -0.12 14.28
C ASP A 245 19.59 -0.86 13.05
N ASN A 246 20.48 -1.13 12.09
CA ASN A 246 20.20 -1.97 10.93
C ASN A 246 20.55 -3.45 11.17
N ASN A 247 21.44 -3.73 12.12
CA ASN A 247 21.97 -5.08 12.37
C ASN A 247 21.11 -5.89 13.35
N THR A 248 20.21 -5.23 14.06
CA THR A 248 19.27 -5.92 14.93
C THR A 248 17.88 -5.82 14.31
N ALA A 249 17.36 -6.94 13.78
CA ALA A 249 15.94 -7.12 13.42
C ALA A 249 15.08 -7.18 14.70
N SER A 250 15.33 -6.26 15.63
CA SER A 250 14.68 -6.20 16.93
C SER A 250 13.43 -5.36 16.81
N THR A 251 12.30 -5.92 17.23
CA THR A 251 11.10 -5.14 17.46
C THR A 251 11.40 -4.00 18.45
N VAL A 252 11.04 -2.77 18.09
CA VAL A 252 11.13 -1.64 19.01
C VAL A 252 9.95 -1.70 19.97
N LYS A 253 10.21 -1.53 21.27
CA LYS A 253 9.16 -1.51 22.29
C LYS A 253 8.21 -0.35 22.01
N SER A 254 6.93 -0.67 21.81
CA SER A 254 5.81 0.28 21.99
C SER A 254 4.90 -0.31 23.06
N ARG A 255 4.25 0.57 23.82
CA ARG A 255 3.56 0.25 25.09
C ARG A 255 2.41 -0.73 24.93
N TYR A 256 1.94 -0.97 23.69
CA TYR A 256 0.79 -1.83 23.41
C TYR A 256 1.09 -3.01 22.47
N LYS A 257 2.11 -2.90 21.59
CA LYS A 257 2.61 -3.96 20.70
C LYS A 257 4.00 -3.57 20.18
N ASN A 258 4.97 -4.47 20.29
CA ASN A 258 6.25 -4.39 19.61
C ASN A 258 6.06 -4.05 18.11
N LYS A 259 6.48 -2.85 17.66
CA LYS A 259 6.34 -2.41 16.26
C LYS A 259 7.54 -2.84 15.43
N VAL A 260 7.27 -3.25 14.20
CA VAL A 260 8.30 -3.56 13.20
C VAL A 260 8.50 -2.31 12.37
N LEU A 261 9.75 -1.84 12.29
CA LEU A 261 10.08 -0.63 11.55
C LEU A 261 10.45 -1.00 10.11
N GLU A 262 9.63 -0.55 9.17
CA GLU A 262 9.85 -0.69 7.73
C GLU A 262 10.36 0.63 7.09
N CYS A 263 10.61 1.65 7.91
CA CYS A 263 11.06 2.95 7.44
C CYS A 263 12.46 2.89 6.81
N LYS A 264 12.65 3.71 5.78
CA LYS A 264 13.93 3.92 5.07
C LYS A 264 14.76 5.05 5.68
N LEU A 265 14.09 5.99 6.36
CA LEU A 265 14.72 7.17 6.95
C LEU A 265 14.19 7.42 8.36
N ILE A 266 15.09 7.65 9.31
CA ILE A 266 14.78 8.26 10.60
C ILE A 266 15.48 9.63 10.66
N VAL A 267 14.74 10.68 10.99
CA VAL A 267 15.29 12.00 11.26
C VAL A 267 15.03 12.36 12.71
N ILE A 268 16.09 12.63 13.45
CA ILE A 268 16.01 13.13 14.83
C ILE A 268 16.15 14.64 14.77
N THR A 269 15.22 15.38 15.37
CA THR A 269 15.38 16.82 15.59
C THR A 269 15.50 17.08 17.08
N THR A 270 16.42 17.96 17.48
CA THR A 270 16.57 18.35 18.89
C THR A 270 17.29 19.69 18.99
N THR A 271 17.29 20.31 20.17
CA THR A 271 18.10 21.50 20.46
C THR A 271 19.51 21.16 20.93
N LEU A 272 19.78 19.89 21.24
CA LEU A 272 21.07 19.45 21.78
C LEU A 272 22.00 18.96 20.68
N GLU A 273 23.29 19.25 20.82
CA GLU A 273 24.31 18.55 20.03
C GLU A 273 24.33 17.06 20.37
N ILE A 274 24.71 16.22 19.41
CA ILE A 274 24.69 14.76 19.55
C ILE A 274 25.51 14.26 20.76
N ASP A 275 26.63 14.92 21.04
CA ASP A 275 27.50 14.59 22.18
C ASP A 275 26.87 14.96 23.52
N ASP A 276 26.20 16.10 23.59
CA ASP A 276 25.53 16.57 24.80
C ASP A 276 24.22 15.81 25.05
N PHE A 277 23.50 15.49 23.98
CA PHE A 277 22.35 14.59 24.03
C PHE A 277 22.77 13.23 24.60
N PHE A 278 23.83 12.62 24.08
CA PHE A 278 24.33 11.33 24.58
C PHE A 278 24.72 11.39 26.07
N LYS A 279 25.50 12.41 26.48
CA LYS A 279 25.92 12.59 27.88
C LYS A 279 24.73 12.72 28.84
N LYS A 280 23.69 13.47 28.45
CA LYS A 280 22.50 13.68 29.30
C LYS A 280 21.65 12.43 29.45
N VAL A 281 21.71 11.50 28.52
CA VAL A 281 20.96 10.24 28.60
C VAL A 281 21.74 9.15 29.37
N PHE A 282 23.08 9.17 29.33
CA PHE A 282 23.95 8.18 29.97
C PHE A 282 24.78 8.71 31.15
N SER A 283 24.23 9.63 31.95
CA SER A 283 24.96 10.17 33.12
C SER A 283 25.44 9.08 34.10
N GLU A 284 24.90 7.86 34.01
CA GLU A 284 25.20 6.72 34.88
C GLU A 284 25.98 5.56 34.21
N GLN A 285 26.32 5.63 32.91
CA GLN A 285 27.00 4.51 32.20
C GLN A 285 28.26 4.94 31.44
N SER A 286 29.29 4.07 31.44
CA SER A 286 30.55 4.24 30.73
C SER A 286 30.47 3.87 29.22
N GLU A 287 29.33 4.11 28.59
CA GLU A 287 29.16 3.84 27.15
C GLU A 287 29.76 4.96 26.29
N THR A 288 30.19 4.62 25.06
CA THR A 288 30.79 5.57 24.13
C THR A 288 29.74 6.16 23.18
N ASN A 289 29.78 7.49 22.99
CA ASN A 289 28.95 8.25 22.04
C ASN A 289 29.02 7.72 20.58
N VAL A 290 30.11 7.02 20.25
CA VAL A 290 30.37 6.35 18.98
C VAL A 290 29.20 5.47 18.53
N GLN A 291 28.49 4.82 19.46
CA GLN A 291 27.35 3.97 19.13
C GLN A 291 26.18 4.73 18.50
N LEU A 292 25.94 5.96 18.95
CA LEU A 292 24.91 6.83 18.39
C LEU A 292 25.42 7.49 17.10
N LYS A 293 26.66 8.01 17.12
CA LYS A 293 27.29 8.65 15.96
C LYS A 293 27.31 7.76 14.72
N ARG A 294 27.70 6.48 14.87
CA ARG A 294 27.77 5.53 13.73
C ARG A 294 26.41 5.22 13.09
N ARG A 295 25.31 5.32 13.85
CA ARG A 295 23.95 5.08 13.35
C ARG A 295 23.40 6.34 12.69
N CYS A 296 23.68 7.50 13.29
CA CYS A 296 23.43 8.82 12.70
C CYS A 296 24.50 9.17 11.66
N SER A 297 24.47 8.49 10.51
CA SER A 297 25.44 8.66 9.41
C SER A 297 25.64 10.12 8.99
N ILE A 298 24.57 10.93 9.05
CA ILE A 298 24.61 12.37 8.77
C ILE A 298 24.21 13.12 10.04
N LYS A 299 25.01 14.13 10.39
CA LYS A 299 24.68 15.14 11.41
C LYS A 299 24.51 16.49 10.73
N ILE A 300 23.51 17.25 11.12
CA ILE A 300 23.25 18.61 10.64
C ILE A 300 23.12 19.53 11.86
N HIS A 301 23.90 20.60 11.90
CA HIS A 301 23.63 21.71 12.79
C HIS A 301 22.93 22.81 11.99
N ALA A 302 21.71 23.16 12.38
CA ALA A 302 20.87 24.12 11.69
C ALA A 302 20.95 25.51 12.33
N PHE A 303 21.44 26.48 11.56
CA PHE A 303 21.34 27.91 11.87
C PHE A 303 20.23 28.55 11.04
N MET A 304 19.89 29.80 11.34
CA MET A 304 18.87 30.55 10.61
C MET A 304 19.19 30.67 9.11
N ASP A 305 20.45 30.93 8.79
CA ASP A 305 20.88 31.24 7.42
C ASP A 305 21.54 30.08 6.68
N PHE A 306 22.14 29.14 7.40
CA PHE A 306 22.94 28.06 6.85
C PHE A 306 22.81 26.76 7.67
N LEU A 307 23.16 25.65 7.04
CA LEU A 307 23.26 24.34 7.68
C LEU A 307 24.70 23.87 7.60
N HIS A 308 25.24 23.37 8.70
CA HIS A 308 26.50 22.64 8.72
C HIS A 308 26.21 21.14 8.65
N VAL A 309 26.59 20.51 7.55
CA VAL A 309 26.34 19.09 7.29
C VAL A 309 27.62 18.31 7.48
N TYR A 310 27.55 17.24 8.25
CA TYR A 310 28.67 16.39 8.61
C TYR A 310 28.37 14.94 8.26
N LEU A 311 29.36 14.23 7.72
CA LEU A 311 29.28 12.79 7.42
C LEU A 311 30.15 12.01 8.40
N TYR A 312 29.59 10.93 8.95
CA TYR A 312 30.31 10.02 9.85
C TYR A 312 31.42 9.27 9.09
N GLN A 313 32.61 9.23 9.69
CA GLN A 313 33.79 8.55 9.16
C GLN A 313 34.10 7.29 10.00
N PRO A 314 33.97 6.07 9.44
CA PRO A 314 34.14 4.84 10.20
C PRO A 314 35.55 4.64 10.80
N GLU A 315 36.59 5.13 10.11
CA GLU A 315 37.98 4.96 10.54
C GLU A 315 38.32 5.80 11.78
N THR A 316 37.98 7.09 11.74
CA THR A 316 38.20 8.02 12.87
C THR A 316 37.15 7.85 13.97
N ARG A 317 36.04 7.16 13.66
CA ARG A 317 34.87 6.98 14.52
C ARG A 317 34.19 8.28 14.93
N ASP A 318 34.35 9.33 14.13
CA ASP A 318 33.73 10.64 14.34
C ASP A 318 33.27 11.26 13.02
N TYR A 319 32.63 12.41 13.09
CA TYR A 319 32.25 13.22 11.95
C TYR A 319 33.47 13.91 11.33
N GLY A 320 33.52 13.97 9.99
CA GLY A 320 34.50 14.76 9.26
C GLY A 320 34.21 16.27 9.29
N ASP A 321 34.88 17.02 8.43
CA ASP A 321 34.66 18.46 8.31
C ASP A 321 33.26 18.82 7.80
N ALA A 322 32.77 19.99 8.19
CA ALA A 322 31.45 20.48 7.82
C ALA A 322 31.40 20.93 6.35
N ILE A 323 30.36 20.50 5.64
CA ILE A 323 29.92 21.14 4.39
C ILE A 323 28.85 22.17 4.76
N ILE A 324 29.09 23.43 4.40
CA ILE A 324 28.17 24.55 4.68
C ILE A 324 27.25 24.74 3.49
N ILE A 325 25.94 24.67 3.70
CA ILE A 325 24.91 24.95 2.69
C ILE A 325 23.95 26.04 3.16
N LYS A 326 23.35 26.79 2.23
CA LYS A 326 22.31 27.77 2.57
C LYS A 326 21.11 27.04 3.21
N ASN A 327 20.54 27.59 4.27
CA ASN A 327 19.31 27.07 4.85
C ASN A 327 18.16 27.32 3.84
N PRO A 328 17.55 26.27 3.25
CA PRO A 328 16.52 26.43 2.23
C PRO A 328 15.21 27.00 2.80
N LEU A 329 15.10 27.12 4.13
CA LEU A 329 13.95 27.67 4.82
C LEU A 329 14.07 29.16 5.13
N LYS A 330 15.26 29.75 4.98
CA LYS A 330 15.50 31.18 5.24
C LYS A 330 14.48 32.07 4.52
N ASP A 331 14.26 31.81 3.24
CA ASP A 331 13.39 32.64 2.40
C ASP A 331 11.90 32.28 2.54
N LYS A 332 11.58 31.14 3.19
CA LYS A 332 10.19 30.66 3.38
C LYS A 332 9.55 31.17 4.66
N TYR A 333 10.35 31.49 5.68
CA TYR A 333 9.89 31.98 6.97
C TYR A 333 10.65 33.26 7.30
N ILE A 334 10.22 34.38 6.70
CA ILE A 334 10.65 35.70 7.14
C ILE A 334 9.99 35.91 8.51
N ILE A 335 10.71 35.56 9.58
CA ILE A 335 10.33 35.95 10.94
C ILE A 335 10.59 37.45 11.03
N LYS A 336 9.57 38.24 10.70
CA LYS A 336 9.55 39.68 10.95
C LYS A 336 8.43 39.92 11.93
N ASP A 337 8.71 40.70 12.97
CA ASP A 337 7.66 41.22 13.82
C ASP A 337 6.62 41.93 12.96
N LEU A 338 5.35 41.66 13.23
CA LEU A 338 4.27 42.40 12.63
C LEU A 338 4.49 43.88 12.94
N SER A 339 4.26 44.74 11.95
CA SER A 339 4.14 46.17 12.24
C SER A 339 3.04 46.38 13.30
N PRO A 340 3.08 47.49 14.06
CA PRO A 340 2.05 47.76 15.08
C PRO A 340 0.61 47.65 14.55
N GLU A 341 0.38 48.06 13.30
CA GLU A 341 -0.93 47.97 12.62
C GLU A 341 -1.32 46.53 12.32
N GLU A 342 -0.40 45.73 11.76
CA GLU A 342 -0.64 44.31 11.45
C GLU A 342 -0.82 43.49 12.73
N TYR A 343 -0.09 43.81 13.81
CA TYR A 343 -0.25 43.20 15.12
C TYR A 343 -1.66 43.45 15.66
N ARG A 344 -2.10 44.71 15.70
CA ARG A 344 -3.45 45.09 16.16
C ARG A 344 -4.52 44.36 15.36
N LYS A 345 -4.42 44.39 14.04
CA LYS A 345 -5.36 43.72 13.14
C LYS A 345 -5.42 42.23 13.41
N SER A 346 -4.26 41.57 13.54
CA SER A 346 -4.20 40.13 13.81
C SER A 346 -4.83 39.77 15.17
N VAL A 347 -4.64 40.60 16.20
CA VAL A 347 -5.23 40.38 17.53
C VAL A 347 -6.74 40.58 17.50
N MET A 348 -7.22 41.65 16.87
CA MET A 348 -8.65 41.93 16.67
C MET A 348 -9.34 40.80 15.89
N GLU A 349 -8.75 40.35 14.79
CA GLU A 349 -9.30 39.24 13.99
C GLU A 349 -9.31 37.92 14.75
N SER A 350 -8.24 37.61 15.51
CA SER A 350 -8.12 36.34 16.24
C SER A 350 -9.07 36.24 17.44
N LEU A 351 -9.36 37.37 18.08
CA LEU A 351 -10.20 37.45 19.27
C LEU A 351 -11.60 38.03 18.99
N ALA A 352 -11.88 38.34 17.72
CA ALA A 352 -13.17 38.81 17.22
C ALA A 352 -13.73 40.05 17.96
N PHE A 353 -12.87 41.04 18.23
CA PHE A 353 -13.27 42.34 18.78
C PHE A 353 -12.90 43.48 17.82
N THR A 354 -13.53 44.62 18.03
CA THR A 354 -13.40 45.81 17.19
C THR A 354 -12.47 46.85 17.80
N GLU A 355 -12.02 47.81 16.99
CA GLU A 355 -11.09 48.86 17.42
C GLU A 355 -11.67 49.73 18.56
N GLU A 356 -13.00 49.84 18.63
CA GLU A 356 -13.74 50.58 19.67
C GLU A 356 -13.64 49.91 21.05
N GLU A 357 -13.32 48.62 21.11
CA GLU A 357 -13.16 47.86 22.34
C GLU A 357 -11.73 47.91 22.90
N ILE A 358 -10.80 48.57 22.19
CA ILE A 358 -9.42 48.77 22.64
C ILE A 358 -9.39 49.92 23.65
N ILE A 359 -9.12 49.58 24.91
CA ILE A 359 -9.06 50.57 26.01
C ILE A 359 -7.72 51.32 26.02
N GLN A 360 -6.61 50.63 25.73
CA GLN A 360 -5.27 51.20 25.72
C GLN A 360 -4.28 50.24 25.03
N ASP A 361 -3.34 50.78 24.24
CA ASP A 361 -2.13 50.06 23.83
C ASP A 361 -1.00 50.31 24.85
N ILE A 362 -0.31 49.25 25.27
CA ILE A 362 0.81 49.30 26.22
C ILE A 362 2.10 48.92 25.52
#